data_AF-A0A167K1L6-F1
#
_entry.id   AF-A0A167K1L6-F1
#
_cell.length_a   1.000
_cell.length_b   1.000
_cell.length_c   1.000
_cell.angle_alpha   90.00
_cell.angle_beta   90.00
_cell.angle_gamma   90.00
#
_symmetry.space_group_name_H-M   'P 1'
#
loop_
_entity.id
_entity.type
_entity.pdbx_description
1 polymer ?
#
loop_
_entity_poly.entity_id
_entity_poly.type
_entity_poly.pdbx_seq_one_letter_code
_entity_poly.pdbx_strand_id
1 'polypeptide(L)'
;MFSIPRDAESPISTRRLSEHLPLLGKIWLALPLRFRAFAYSFAWNIASTIFPAATELGCHHVRRVWPGIVFKRSVWPKDLPLAEPVSSFTQRTEAEALWLVRHYTAVPCPTLFDYVIYPLPRGNVSLIIMSEMPGTIFREAAETMTDAQVNQVGEDLRTALEAIRRIPNTTDFGICSASGERIRAPYFYDSPIEPLKDVAAFQAHLRKQASRFWPVMGTTLEPILSNFDPNAVFTHGDVTDHNIMVHQGRLSGLIDWGTAGWMPVYWEYACSVNLGNGSLVFMRMLKVAMPIQYEMQWRAVTLDIHGKFLEHRL
;
A
#
# COMPACT_ATOMS: atom_id res chain seq x y z
N MET A 1 4.12 28.27 20.28
CA MET A 1 5.46 27.70 20.04
C MET A 1 5.29 26.20 19.89
N PHE A 2 5.56 25.63 18.71
CA PHE A 2 5.29 24.22 18.40
C PHE A 2 6.37 23.34 19.04
N SER A 3 6.04 22.62 20.12
CA SER A 3 6.90 21.55 20.64
C SER A 3 6.63 20.28 19.84
N ILE A 4 7.59 19.86 19.03
CA ILE A 4 7.56 18.59 18.31
C ILE A 4 8.03 17.49 19.28
N PRO A 5 7.30 16.38 19.45
CA PRO A 5 7.75 15.26 20.31
C PRO A 5 9.11 14.72 19.85
N ARG A 6 9.97 14.32 20.80
CA ARG A 6 11.31 13.75 20.48
C ARG A 6 11.25 12.44 19.69
N ASP A 7 10.11 11.77 19.72
CA ASP A 7 9.86 10.49 19.05
C ASP A 7 9.19 10.68 17.67
N ALA A 8 9.05 11.94 17.20
CA ALA A 8 8.49 12.29 15.89
C ALA A 8 9.57 12.29 14.78
N GLU A 9 10.65 11.52 14.94
CA GLU A 9 11.58 11.29 13.84
C GLU A 9 10.88 10.48 12.75
N SER A 10 11.12 10.88 11.50
CA SER A 10 10.64 10.14 10.34
C SER A 10 11.26 8.73 10.39
N PRO A 11 10.46 7.65 10.30
CA PRO A 11 10.95 6.26 10.27
C PRO A 11 12.02 6.06 9.17
N ILE A 12 11.90 6.80 8.07
CA ILE A 12 12.96 6.95 7.09
C ILE A 12 13.81 8.16 7.47
N SER A 13 15.06 7.91 7.87
CA SER A 13 16.00 9.00 8.11
C SER A 13 16.09 9.93 6.89
N THR A 14 16.19 11.23 7.14
CA THR A 14 16.38 12.23 6.07
C THR A 14 17.59 11.90 5.18
N ARG A 15 18.60 11.22 5.75
CA ARG A 15 19.74 10.67 5.02
C ARG A 15 19.30 9.64 3.97
N ARG A 16 18.54 8.61 4.36
CA ARG A 16 18.00 7.58 3.43
C ARG A 16 17.14 8.23 2.34
N LEU A 17 16.26 9.16 2.70
CA LEU A 17 15.43 9.88 1.72
C LEU A 17 16.26 10.66 0.70
N SER A 18 17.33 11.32 1.17
CA SER A 18 18.15 12.20 0.33
C SER A 18 18.89 11.46 -0.79
N GLU A 19 19.11 10.15 -0.68
CA GLU A 19 19.85 9.35 -1.67
C GLU A 19 19.25 9.46 -3.08
N HIS A 20 17.92 9.48 -3.17
CA HIS A 20 17.18 9.43 -4.42
C HIS A 20 16.70 10.80 -4.91
N LEU A 21 17.02 11.88 -4.18
CA LEU A 21 16.51 13.21 -4.46
C LEU A 21 17.51 14.11 -5.20
N PRO A 22 17.03 15.02 -6.05
CA PRO A 22 17.86 16.06 -6.64
C PRO A 22 18.38 17.03 -5.56
N LEU A 23 19.40 17.83 -5.90
CA LEU A 23 20.06 18.75 -4.97
C LEU A 23 19.08 19.66 -4.20
N LEU A 24 18.06 20.20 -4.89
CA LEU A 24 17.04 21.03 -4.24
C LEU A 24 16.25 20.26 -3.17
N GLY A 25 15.93 18.98 -3.42
CA GLY A 25 15.29 18.13 -2.42
C GLY A 25 16.20 17.85 -1.23
N LYS A 26 17.50 17.65 -1.45
CA LYS A 26 18.49 17.48 -0.38
C LYS A 26 18.61 18.73 0.50
N ILE A 27 18.69 19.91 -0.12
CA ILE A 27 18.71 21.20 0.58
C ILE A 27 17.42 21.38 1.40
N TRP A 28 16.28 21.03 0.80
CA TRP A 28 15.00 21.11 1.49
C TRP A 28 14.93 20.20 2.72
N LEU A 29 15.36 18.93 2.60
CA LEU A 29 15.39 17.99 3.72
C LEU A 29 16.37 18.39 4.83
N ALA A 30 17.39 19.19 4.53
CA ALA A 30 18.30 19.75 5.53
C ALA A 30 17.66 20.86 6.38
N LEU A 31 16.51 21.43 5.96
CA LEU A 31 15.79 22.40 6.76
C LEU A 31 15.15 21.74 8.00
N PRO A 32 15.15 22.42 9.16
CA PRO A 32 14.53 21.90 10.37
C PRO A 32 13.06 21.54 10.14
N LEU A 33 12.61 20.42 10.74
CA LEU A 33 11.25 19.88 10.57
C LEU A 33 10.15 20.93 10.79
N ARG A 34 10.31 21.83 11.77
CA ARG A 34 9.35 22.92 12.04
C ARG A 34 9.10 23.84 10.83
N PHE A 35 10.13 24.10 10.01
CA PHE A 35 10.00 24.93 8.82
C PHE A 35 9.32 24.17 7.69
N ARG A 36 9.73 22.91 7.46
CA ARG A 36 9.10 22.03 6.48
C ARG A 36 7.61 21.83 6.81
N ALA A 37 7.28 21.48 8.04
CA ALA A 37 5.91 21.29 8.52
C ALA A 37 5.04 22.55 8.35
N PHE A 38 5.59 23.74 8.64
CA PHE A 38 4.88 25.00 8.38
C PHE A 38 4.59 25.18 6.89
N ALA A 39 5.60 25.01 6.02
CA ALA A 39 5.44 25.14 4.57
C ALA A 39 4.42 24.14 4.02
N TYR A 40 4.47 22.89 4.47
CA TYR A 40 3.52 21.86 4.07
C TYR A 40 2.09 22.14 4.54
N SER A 41 1.91 22.58 5.78
CA SER A 41 0.60 22.97 6.28
C SER A 41 0.03 24.15 5.49
N PHE A 42 0.86 25.14 5.14
CA PHE A 42 0.46 26.28 4.34
C PHE A 42 0.05 25.85 2.92
N ALA A 43 0.88 25.04 2.25
CA ALA A 43 0.60 24.50 0.92
C ALA A 43 -0.70 23.67 0.88
N TRP A 44 -0.93 22.80 1.88
CA TRP A 44 -2.16 22.01 1.98
C TRP A 44 -3.41 22.91 2.07
N ASN A 45 -3.35 23.97 2.87
CA ASN A 45 -4.47 24.88 3.05
C ASN A 45 -4.75 25.71 1.78
N ILE A 46 -3.71 26.18 1.08
CA ILE A 46 -3.89 26.87 -0.21
C ILE A 46 -4.42 25.93 -1.29
N ALA A 47 -3.95 24.69 -1.32
CA ALA A 47 -4.44 23.72 -2.29
C ALA A 47 -5.96 23.51 -2.18
N SER A 48 -6.53 23.64 -0.97
CA SER A 48 -7.97 23.57 -0.75
C SER A 48 -8.78 24.69 -1.42
N THR A 49 -8.14 25.82 -1.72
CA THR A 49 -8.77 26.97 -2.41
C THR A 49 -8.50 26.99 -3.90
N ILE A 50 -7.35 26.46 -4.35
CA ILE A 50 -6.91 26.50 -5.76
C ILE A 50 -7.37 25.27 -6.54
N PHE A 51 -7.34 24.11 -5.90
CA PHE A 51 -7.83 22.85 -6.43
C PHE A 51 -9.05 22.46 -5.58
N PRO A 52 -10.27 22.95 -5.92
CA PRO A 52 -11.48 22.43 -5.32
C PRO A 52 -11.40 20.91 -5.45
N ALA A 53 -11.53 20.21 -4.32
CA ALA A 53 -11.39 18.76 -4.30
C ALA A 53 -12.23 18.21 -5.46
N ALA A 54 -11.58 17.65 -6.48
CA ALA A 54 -12.27 16.78 -7.41
C ALA A 54 -12.83 15.68 -6.52
N THR A 55 -14.13 15.76 -6.26
CA THR A 55 -14.96 14.78 -5.57
C THR A 55 -14.95 13.43 -6.26
N GLU A 56 -14.14 13.26 -7.30
CA GLU A 56 -14.07 12.10 -8.19
C GLU A 56 -13.27 10.92 -7.62
N LEU A 57 -12.52 11.08 -6.52
CA LEU A 57 -11.83 9.97 -5.84
C LEU A 57 -12.31 9.69 -4.41
N GLY A 58 -13.32 10.40 -3.89
CA GLY A 58 -13.93 10.12 -2.58
C GLY A 58 -12.99 10.18 -1.36
N CYS A 59 -11.73 10.57 -1.52
CA CYS A 59 -10.70 10.47 -0.49
C CYS A 59 -10.18 11.85 -0.09
N HIS A 60 -10.69 12.41 1.02
CA HIS A 60 -10.26 13.71 1.59
C HIS A 60 -8.77 13.76 2.01
N HIS A 61 -8.06 12.65 1.88
CA HIS A 61 -6.71 12.41 2.34
C HIS A 61 -5.62 12.68 1.29
N VAL A 62 -5.92 12.64 -0.02
CA VAL A 62 -4.90 12.83 -1.07
C VAL A 62 -5.20 14.10 -1.86
N ARG A 63 -4.19 14.94 -2.11
CA ARG A 63 -4.35 16.20 -2.85
C ARG A 63 -3.13 16.56 -3.68
N ARG A 64 -3.35 17.00 -4.92
CA ARG A 64 -2.34 17.75 -5.69
C ARG A 64 -2.18 19.13 -5.06
N VAL A 65 -0.96 19.50 -4.70
CA VAL A 65 -0.66 20.82 -4.10
C VAL A 65 0.11 21.74 -5.04
N TRP A 66 0.82 21.14 -6.00
CA TRP A 66 1.57 21.81 -7.07
C TRP A 66 1.62 20.85 -8.28
N PRO A 67 1.75 21.32 -9.52
CA PRO A 67 1.97 20.44 -10.66
C PRO A 67 3.10 19.43 -10.40
N GLY A 68 2.79 18.14 -10.48
CA GLY A 68 3.77 17.07 -10.21
C GLY A 68 3.98 16.72 -8.74
N ILE A 69 3.31 17.38 -7.78
CA ILE A 69 3.46 17.11 -6.34
C ILE A 69 2.10 16.82 -5.70
N VAL A 70 2.03 15.66 -5.06
CA VAL A 70 0.86 15.15 -4.35
C VAL A 70 1.18 14.96 -2.87
N PHE A 71 0.25 15.37 -2.01
CA PHE A 71 0.28 15.14 -0.59
C PHE A 71 -0.76 14.09 -0.21
N LYS A 72 -0.38 13.11 0.61
CA LYS A 72 -1.32 12.21 1.30
C LYS A 72 -1.26 12.48 2.80
N ARG A 73 -2.40 12.76 3.40
CA ARG A 73 -2.56 13.30 4.75
C ARG A 73 -3.50 12.44 5.57
N SER A 74 -3.08 12.09 6.79
CA SER A 74 -4.02 11.65 7.84
C SER A 74 -3.89 12.49 9.09
N VAL A 75 -4.94 12.44 9.90
CA VAL A 75 -5.07 13.16 11.16
C VAL A 75 -5.60 12.18 12.20
N TRP A 76 -5.02 12.20 13.40
CA TRP A 76 -5.52 11.44 14.54
C TRP A 76 -5.49 12.29 15.82
N PRO A 77 -6.26 11.93 16.86
CA PRO A 77 -6.25 12.64 18.14
C PRO A 77 -4.85 12.77 18.75
N LYS A 78 -4.63 13.86 19.50
CA LYS A 78 -3.33 14.14 20.15
C LYS A 78 -2.95 13.08 21.18
N ASP A 79 -3.95 12.57 21.87
CA ASP A 79 -3.79 11.70 23.03
C ASP A 79 -3.60 10.23 22.63
N LEU A 80 -3.71 9.92 21.33
CA LEU A 80 -3.43 8.61 20.78
C LEU A 80 -1.94 8.50 20.38
N PRO A 81 -1.21 7.49 20.92
CA PRO A 81 0.18 7.21 20.53
C PRO A 81 0.30 7.01 19.01
N LEU A 82 1.47 7.34 18.45
CA LEU A 82 1.76 7.17 17.02
C LEU A 82 1.53 5.75 16.51
N ALA A 83 1.76 4.76 17.38
CA ALA A 83 1.62 3.35 17.08
C ALA A 83 0.19 2.81 17.27
N GLU A 84 -0.84 3.64 17.45
CA GLU A 84 -2.22 3.18 17.67
C GLU A 84 -3.14 3.37 16.44
N PRO A 85 -3.21 4.55 15.79
CA PRO A 85 -4.11 4.74 14.65
C PRO A 85 -3.76 3.85 13.46
N VAL A 86 -4.76 3.22 12.84
CA VAL A 86 -4.54 2.45 11.60
C VAL A 86 -3.90 3.29 10.50
N SER A 87 -4.30 4.55 10.41
CA SER A 87 -3.83 5.48 9.39
C SER A 87 -2.39 5.98 9.60
N SER A 88 -1.84 5.92 10.82
CA SER A 88 -0.47 6.39 11.09
C SER A 88 0.56 5.36 10.66
N PHE A 89 0.42 4.10 11.07
CA PHE A 89 1.33 3.04 10.63
C PHE A 89 1.17 2.73 9.14
N THR A 90 -0.05 2.79 8.58
CA THR A 90 -0.27 2.62 7.13
C THR A 90 0.53 3.64 6.29
N GLN A 91 0.58 4.90 6.73
CA GLN A 91 1.36 5.90 6.00
C GLN A 91 2.87 5.77 6.20
N ARG A 92 3.29 5.28 7.37
CA ARG A 92 4.69 4.91 7.59
C ARG A 92 5.09 3.76 6.66
N THR A 93 4.26 2.73 6.58
CA THR A 93 4.41 1.61 5.63
C THR A 93 4.51 2.12 4.20
N GLU A 94 3.60 3.00 3.78
CA GLU A 94 3.62 3.56 2.42
C GLU A 94 4.91 4.32 2.12
N ALA A 95 5.36 5.17 3.05
CA ALA A 95 6.62 5.89 2.89
C ALA A 95 7.79 4.90 2.74
N GLU A 96 7.92 3.92 3.64
CA GLU A 96 9.00 2.92 3.59
C GLU A 96 8.95 2.10 2.30
N ALA A 97 7.76 1.70 1.86
CA ALA A 97 7.55 0.97 0.62
C ALA A 97 7.99 1.78 -0.60
N LEU A 98 7.60 3.05 -0.71
CA LEU A 98 8.02 3.92 -1.81
C LEU A 98 9.54 4.06 -1.86
N TRP A 99 10.20 4.16 -0.69
CA TRP A 99 11.67 4.20 -0.63
C TRP A 99 12.28 2.86 -1.06
N LEU A 100 11.80 1.72 -0.56
CA LEU A 100 12.32 0.39 -0.88
C LEU A 100 12.20 0.09 -2.38
N VAL A 101 11.03 0.33 -2.96
CA VAL A 101 10.77 0.10 -4.38
C VAL A 101 11.71 0.94 -5.22
N ARG A 102 11.89 2.22 -4.89
CA ARG A 102 12.81 3.12 -5.60
C ARG A 102 14.28 2.73 -5.44
N HIS A 103 14.66 2.24 -4.27
CA HIS A 103 16.04 1.87 -3.97
C HIS A 103 16.47 0.58 -4.67
N TYR A 104 15.59 -0.43 -4.71
CA TYR A 104 15.93 -1.77 -5.18
C TYR A 104 15.46 -2.09 -6.59
N THR A 105 14.56 -1.27 -7.17
CA THR A 105 13.94 -1.59 -8.46
C THR A 105 13.79 -0.37 -9.37
N ALA A 106 13.47 -0.63 -10.63
CA ALA A 106 13.07 0.39 -11.61
C ALA A 106 11.54 0.46 -11.78
N VAL A 107 10.77 -0.14 -10.87
CA VAL A 107 9.30 -0.14 -10.94
C VAL A 107 8.79 1.29 -10.88
N PRO A 108 7.88 1.70 -11.78
CA PRO A 108 7.32 3.03 -11.73
C PRO A 108 6.40 3.14 -10.49
N CYS A 109 6.76 4.02 -9.56
CA CYS A 109 5.99 4.37 -8.37
C CYS A 109 6.21 5.86 -8.03
N PRO A 110 5.37 6.47 -7.17
CA PRO A 110 5.62 7.81 -6.68
C PRO A 110 7.03 7.94 -6.09
N THR A 111 7.74 9.00 -6.44
CA THR A 111 8.99 9.35 -5.76
C THR A 111 8.65 9.98 -4.43
N LEU A 112 9.03 9.34 -3.33
CA LEU A 112 8.91 9.91 -2.00
C LEU A 112 9.88 11.09 -1.84
N PHE A 113 9.33 12.28 -1.64
CA PHE A 113 10.12 13.48 -1.37
C PHE A 113 10.35 13.68 0.13
N ASP A 114 9.33 13.39 0.93
CA ASP A 114 9.40 13.57 2.38
C ASP A 114 8.25 12.83 3.08
N TYR A 115 8.48 12.46 4.34
CA TYR A 115 7.45 11.96 5.23
C TYR A 115 7.62 12.61 6.60
N VAL A 116 6.60 13.34 7.02
CA VAL A 116 6.65 14.12 8.26
C VAL A 116 5.46 13.83 9.16
N ILE A 117 5.73 13.89 10.46
CA ILE A 117 4.70 13.85 11.49
C ILE A 117 4.84 15.13 12.32
N TYR A 118 3.75 15.85 12.51
CA TYR A 118 3.75 17.06 13.32
C TYR A 118 2.38 17.32 13.99
N PRO A 119 2.37 17.95 15.16
CA PRO A 119 1.13 18.27 15.86
C PRO A 119 0.43 19.49 15.24
N LEU A 120 -0.91 19.45 15.20
CA LEU A 120 -1.81 20.58 14.97
C LEU A 120 -2.68 20.82 16.22
N PRO A 121 -3.39 21.97 16.34
CA PRO A 121 -4.24 22.23 17.50
C PRO A 121 -5.26 21.12 17.81
N ARG A 122 -5.84 20.48 16.77
CA ARG A 122 -6.92 19.49 16.89
C ARG A 122 -6.48 18.02 16.74
N GLY A 123 -5.18 17.73 16.68
CA GLY A 123 -4.70 16.37 16.45
C GLY A 123 -3.24 16.33 16.01
N ASN A 124 -2.71 15.13 15.82
CA ASN A 124 -1.46 14.90 15.11
C ASN A 124 -1.74 14.72 13.62
N VAL A 125 -0.77 15.09 12.78
CA VAL A 125 -0.83 14.93 11.33
C VAL A 125 0.37 14.15 10.87
N SER A 126 0.15 13.18 9.99
CA SER A 126 1.18 12.62 9.13
C SER A 126 0.91 13.05 7.70
N LEU A 127 2.00 13.28 6.98
CA LEU A 127 1.97 13.75 5.62
C LEU A 127 3.05 13.03 4.82
N ILE A 128 2.64 12.37 3.75
CA ILE A 128 3.51 11.86 2.70
C ILE A 128 3.54 12.91 1.59
N ILE A 129 4.73 13.31 1.19
CA ILE A 129 4.96 14.21 0.07
C ILE A 129 5.63 13.40 -1.02
N MET A 130 4.98 13.31 -2.18
CA MET A 130 5.44 12.46 -3.27
C MET A 130 5.18 13.06 -4.64
N SER A 131 5.82 12.49 -5.66
CA SER A 131 5.55 12.87 -7.05
C SER A 131 4.17 12.39 -7.48
N GLU A 132 3.56 13.16 -8.37
CA GLU A 132 2.42 12.70 -9.15
C GLU A 132 2.85 11.66 -10.20
N MET A 133 2.00 10.65 -10.42
CA MET A 133 2.21 9.69 -11.50
C MET A 133 1.55 10.17 -12.80
N PRO A 134 2.21 10.02 -13.97
CA PRO A 134 1.62 10.42 -15.24
C PRO A 134 0.51 9.47 -15.68
N GLY A 135 -0.48 10.00 -16.41
CA GLY A 135 -1.58 9.22 -16.97
C GLY A 135 -2.83 9.24 -16.11
N THR A 136 -3.69 8.24 -16.31
CA THR A 136 -4.95 8.05 -15.59
C THR A 136 -4.97 6.68 -14.92
N ILE A 137 -5.87 6.48 -13.96
CA ILE A 137 -6.01 5.17 -13.34
C ILE A 137 -6.57 4.16 -14.36
N PHE A 138 -6.17 2.89 -14.23
CA PHE A 138 -6.58 1.82 -15.14
C PHE A 138 -8.10 1.70 -15.20
N ARG A 139 -8.80 1.86 -14.08
CA ARG A 139 -10.27 1.86 -14.00
C ARG A 139 -10.91 2.79 -15.04
N GLU A 140 -10.40 4.02 -15.15
CA GLU A 140 -10.91 5.03 -16.08
C GLU A 140 -10.50 4.75 -17.53
N ALA A 141 -9.27 4.27 -17.73
CA ALA A 141 -8.76 3.98 -19.06
C ALA A 141 -9.35 2.71 -19.69
N ALA A 142 -9.72 1.73 -18.85
CA ALA A 142 -9.98 0.35 -19.25
C ALA A 142 -10.99 0.19 -20.39
N GLU A 143 -12.06 0.98 -20.42
CA GLU A 143 -13.12 0.86 -21.44
C GLU A 143 -12.69 1.34 -22.83
N THR A 144 -11.67 2.19 -22.91
CA THR A 144 -11.18 2.79 -24.16
C THR A 144 -9.92 2.12 -24.70
N MET A 145 -9.31 1.23 -23.91
CA MET A 145 -8.09 0.54 -24.29
C MET A 145 -8.37 -0.63 -25.25
N THR A 146 -7.48 -0.82 -26.21
CA THR A 146 -7.48 -2.02 -27.06
C THR A 146 -6.99 -3.24 -26.29
N ASP A 147 -7.37 -4.45 -26.73
CA ASP A 147 -6.91 -5.68 -26.09
C ASP A 147 -5.37 -5.81 -26.09
N ALA A 148 -4.70 -5.29 -27.13
CA ALA A 148 -3.23 -5.25 -27.18
C ALA A 148 -2.64 -4.37 -26.06
N GLN A 149 -3.24 -3.21 -25.79
CA GLN A 149 -2.80 -2.32 -24.70
C GLN A 149 -3.11 -2.92 -23.33
N VAL A 150 -4.28 -3.55 -23.16
CA VAL A 150 -4.65 -4.23 -21.91
C VAL A 150 -3.65 -5.35 -21.60
N ASN A 151 -3.32 -6.17 -22.59
CA ASN A 151 -2.30 -7.21 -22.45
C ASN A 151 -0.93 -6.60 -22.14
N GLN A 152 -0.56 -5.51 -22.82
CA GLN A 152 0.72 -4.85 -22.58
C GLN A 152 0.85 -4.31 -21.15
N VAL A 153 -0.20 -3.69 -20.60
CA VAL A 153 -0.22 -3.28 -19.20
C VAL A 153 -0.09 -4.48 -18.26
N GLY A 154 -0.72 -5.62 -18.59
CA GLY A 154 -0.57 -6.86 -17.83
C GLY A 154 0.87 -7.39 -17.84
N GLU A 155 1.54 -7.39 -19.00
CA GLU A 155 2.96 -7.77 -19.13
C GLU A 155 3.88 -6.86 -18.31
N ASP A 156 3.63 -5.55 -18.37
CA ASP A 156 4.39 -4.55 -17.63
C ASP A 156 4.19 -4.72 -16.12
N LEU A 157 2.94 -4.97 -15.70
CA LEU A 157 2.60 -5.24 -14.31
C LEU A 157 3.26 -6.53 -13.82
N ARG A 158 3.28 -7.60 -14.62
CA ARG A 158 4.01 -8.82 -14.25
C ARG A 158 5.47 -8.54 -13.97
N THR A 159 6.12 -7.82 -14.89
CA THR A 159 7.52 -7.43 -14.78
C THR A 159 7.76 -6.62 -13.50
N ALA A 160 6.86 -5.67 -13.20
CA ALA A 160 6.94 -4.87 -11.99
C ALA A 160 6.79 -5.73 -10.71
N LEU A 161 5.81 -6.63 -10.68
CA LEU A 161 5.56 -7.52 -9.54
C LEU A 161 6.74 -8.49 -9.31
N GLU A 162 7.31 -9.04 -10.37
CA GLU A 162 8.52 -9.85 -10.28
C GLU A 162 9.73 -9.06 -9.78
N ALA A 163 9.86 -7.79 -10.16
CA ALA A 163 10.92 -6.92 -9.68
C ALA A 163 10.78 -6.63 -8.18
N ILE A 164 9.60 -6.23 -7.70
CA ILE A 164 9.42 -5.94 -6.27
C ILE A 164 9.59 -7.18 -5.39
N ARG A 165 9.22 -8.38 -5.88
CA ARG A 165 9.43 -9.63 -5.13
C ARG A 165 10.89 -9.92 -4.77
N ARG A 166 11.85 -9.30 -5.47
CA ARG A 166 13.29 -9.42 -5.21
C ARG A 166 13.82 -8.44 -4.17
N ILE A 167 12.98 -7.54 -3.65
CA ILE A 167 13.36 -6.61 -2.58
C ILE A 167 13.71 -7.41 -1.31
N PRO A 168 14.95 -7.29 -0.79
CA PRO A 168 15.39 -8.08 0.35
C PRO A 168 14.62 -7.67 1.62
N ASN A 169 14.25 -8.66 2.43
CA ASN A 169 13.73 -8.41 3.78
C ASN A 169 14.90 -8.23 4.74
N THR A 170 15.02 -7.04 5.33
CA THR A 170 16.06 -6.71 6.33
C THR A 170 15.48 -6.59 7.74
N THR A 171 14.23 -7.00 7.94
CA THR A 171 13.55 -6.97 9.25
C THR A 171 13.75 -8.29 9.98
N ASP A 172 13.43 -8.32 11.27
CA ASP A 172 13.49 -9.54 12.09
C ASP A 172 12.29 -10.48 11.85
N PHE A 173 11.34 -10.09 11.00
CA PHE A 173 10.09 -10.81 10.75
C PHE A 173 9.99 -11.25 9.29
N GLY A 174 9.69 -12.52 9.04
CA GLY A 174 9.42 -13.02 7.70
C GLY A 174 8.11 -12.49 7.11
N ILE A 175 7.14 -12.13 7.96
CA ILE A 175 5.86 -11.54 7.56
C ILE A 175 5.66 -10.24 8.32
N CYS A 176 5.69 -9.11 7.62
CA CYS A 176 5.55 -7.78 8.19
C CYS A 176 5.28 -6.73 7.11
N SER A 177 4.91 -5.52 7.52
CA SER A 177 4.76 -4.38 6.62
C SER A 177 6.12 -3.95 6.07
N ALA A 178 6.13 -3.06 5.08
CA ALA A 178 7.36 -2.45 4.58
C ALA A 178 8.18 -1.71 5.66
N SER A 179 7.53 -1.27 6.75
CA SER A 179 8.19 -0.67 7.91
C SER A 179 8.63 -1.67 8.98
N GLY A 180 8.42 -2.98 8.77
CA GLY A 180 8.69 -4.03 9.76
C GLY A 180 7.66 -4.10 10.89
N GLU A 181 6.50 -3.47 10.70
CA GLU A 181 5.42 -3.39 11.68
C GLU A 181 4.22 -4.23 11.24
N ARG A 182 3.08 -4.06 11.93
CA ARG A 182 1.82 -4.72 11.58
C ARG A 182 1.32 -4.30 10.21
N ILE A 183 0.71 -5.25 9.50
CA ILE A 183 0.24 -5.09 8.14
C ILE A 183 -1.22 -4.69 8.16
N ARG A 184 -1.54 -3.61 7.44
CA ARG A 184 -2.93 -3.31 7.09
C ARG A 184 -3.33 -4.25 5.96
N ALA A 185 -4.33 -5.09 6.20
CA ALA A 185 -4.91 -5.97 5.20
C ALA A 185 -6.41 -5.67 5.15
N PRO A 186 -6.86 -4.64 4.40
CA PRO A 186 -8.19 -4.01 4.59
C PRO A 186 -9.39 -4.94 4.40
N TYR A 187 -9.18 -6.15 3.88
CA TYR A 187 -10.20 -7.14 3.61
C TYR A 187 -9.99 -8.42 4.40
N PHE A 188 -8.95 -8.49 5.24
CA PHE A 188 -8.74 -9.56 6.20
C PHE A 188 -9.55 -9.26 7.47
N TYR A 189 -10.26 -10.27 8.01
CA TYR A 189 -11.25 -10.07 9.09
C TYR A 189 -10.65 -9.39 10.33
N ASP A 190 -9.43 -9.80 10.70
CA ASP A 190 -8.73 -9.34 11.90
C ASP A 190 -7.58 -8.37 11.55
N SER A 191 -7.83 -7.42 10.63
CA SER A 191 -6.85 -6.38 10.31
C SER A 191 -6.75 -5.34 11.44
N PRO A 192 -5.54 -5.02 11.93
CA PRO A 192 -4.22 -5.34 11.34
C PRO A 192 -3.61 -6.70 11.74
N ILE A 193 -2.80 -7.27 10.83
CA ILE A 193 -2.03 -8.49 11.08
C ILE A 193 -0.71 -8.13 11.76
N GLU A 194 -0.47 -8.65 12.96
CA GLU A 194 0.80 -8.44 13.68
C GLU A 194 2.01 -9.07 12.95
N PRO A 195 3.24 -8.56 13.12
CA PRO A 195 4.44 -9.17 12.54
C PRO A 195 4.61 -10.62 12.98
N LEU A 196 4.94 -11.51 12.03
CA LEU A 196 5.15 -12.92 12.29
C LEU A 196 6.52 -13.37 11.79
N LYS A 197 7.07 -14.39 12.46
CA LYS A 197 8.40 -14.92 12.18
C LYS A 197 8.56 -15.37 10.73
N ASP A 198 7.57 -16.06 10.16
CA ASP A 198 7.65 -16.68 8.85
C ASP A 198 6.25 -17.03 8.30
N VAL A 199 6.21 -17.57 7.07
CA VAL A 199 4.97 -18.01 6.42
C VAL A 199 4.27 -19.12 7.21
N ALA A 200 5.01 -19.99 7.91
CA ALA A 200 4.40 -21.06 8.71
C ALA A 200 3.63 -20.50 9.91
N ALA A 201 4.17 -19.49 10.58
CA ALA A 201 3.49 -18.73 11.62
C ALA A 201 2.23 -18.03 11.08
N PHE A 202 2.30 -17.47 9.87
CA PHE A 202 1.14 -16.90 9.20
C PHE A 202 0.06 -17.94 8.90
N GLN A 203 0.42 -19.11 8.38
CA GLN A 203 -0.54 -20.19 8.18
C GLN A 203 -1.18 -20.67 9.49
N ALA A 204 -0.40 -20.77 10.57
CA ALA A 204 -0.93 -21.12 11.89
C ALA A 204 -1.93 -20.05 12.38
N HIS A 205 -1.64 -18.77 12.13
CA HIS A 205 -2.58 -17.69 12.39
C HIS A 205 -3.87 -17.87 11.57
N LEU A 206 -3.79 -18.14 10.26
CA LEU A 206 -4.95 -18.41 9.41
C LEU A 206 -5.77 -19.61 9.92
N ARG A 207 -5.12 -20.72 10.30
CA ARG A 207 -5.80 -21.91 10.88
C ARG A 207 -6.57 -21.54 12.14
N LYS A 208 -5.95 -20.77 13.03
CA LYS A 208 -6.57 -20.35 14.28
C LYS A 208 -7.82 -19.51 14.01
N GLN A 209 -7.75 -18.54 13.09
CA GLN A 209 -8.90 -17.71 12.73
C GLN A 209 -10.02 -18.54 12.09
N ALA A 210 -9.68 -19.37 11.11
CA ALA A 210 -10.64 -20.25 10.48
C ALA A 210 -11.34 -21.19 11.47
N SER A 211 -10.62 -21.74 12.47
CA SER A 211 -11.23 -22.57 13.51
C SER A 211 -12.17 -21.80 14.43
N ARG A 212 -11.90 -20.51 14.67
CA ARG A 212 -12.71 -19.62 15.50
C ARG A 212 -14.02 -19.27 14.81
N PHE A 213 -13.97 -18.95 13.52
CA PHE A 213 -15.15 -18.52 12.76
C PHE A 213 -15.88 -19.68 12.09
N TRP A 214 -15.18 -20.76 11.73
CA TRP A 214 -15.74 -21.88 10.97
C TRP A 214 -15.18 -23.25 11.40
N PRO A 215 -15.60 -23.78 12.57
CA PRO A 215 -15.06 -25.01 13.17
C PRO A 215 -15.11 -26.25 12.25
N VAL A 216 -16.03 -26.27 11.28
CA VAL A 216 -16.25 -27.39 10.34
C VAL A 216 -15.34 -27.30 9.09
N MET A 217 -14.73 -26.14 8.80
CA MET A 217 -13.87 -25.95 7.62
C MET A 217 -12.45 -26.49 7.79
N GLY A 218 -12.05 -26.92 8.99
CA GLY A 218 -10.68 -27.37 9.26
C GLY A 218 -10.18 -28.45 8.29
N THR A 219 -11.03 -29.43 7.96
CA THR A 219 -10.69 -30.50 7.00
C THR A 219 -10.65 -30.04 5.54
N THR A 220 -11.37 -28.97 5.20
CA THR A 220 -11.36 -28.35 3.86
C THR A 220 -10.15 -27.43 3.67
N LEU A 221 -9.72 -26.75 4.73
CA LEU A 221 -8.59 -25.82 4.70
C LEU A 221 -7.23 -26.51 4.84
N GLU A 222 -7.13 -27.64 5.55
CA GLU A 222 -5.84 -28.29 5.80
C GLU A 222 -5.09 -28.73 4.52
N PRO A 223 -5.73 -29.31 3.49
CA PRO A 223 -5.06 -29.63 2.22
C PRO A 223 -4.60 -28.37 1.46
N ILE A 224 -5.30 -27.25 1.66
CA ILE A 224 -4.95 -25.97 1.05
C ILE A 224 -3.75 -25.37 1.77
N LEU A 225 -3.78 -25.31 3.11
CA LEU A 225 -2.76 -24.68 3.95
C LEU A 225 -1.46 -25.48 4.10
N SER A 226 -1.43 -26.76 3.68
CA SER A 226 -0.28 -27.67 3.83
C SER A 226 0.69 -27.69 2.64
N ASN A 227 0.33 -27.09 1.50
CA ASN A 227 1.11 -27.15 0.26
C ASN A 227 1.65 -25.79 -0.20
N PHE A 228 2.02 -24.91 0.73
CA PHE A 228 2.47 -23.57 0.39
C PHE A 228 3.97 -23.43 0.32
N ASP A 229 4.39 -22.57 -0.60
CA ASP A 229 5.74 -22.04 -0.64
C ASP A 229 6.08 -21.41 0.74
N PRO A 230 7.15 -21.85 1.41
CA PRO A 230 7.53 -21.32 2.71
C PRO A 230 8.12 -19.90 2.63
N ASN A 231 8.36 -19.37 1.43
CA ASN A 231 9.00 -18.09 1.23
C ASN A 231 8.00 -16.93 1.30
N ALA A 232 8.42 -15.87 1.98
CA ALA A 232 7.79 -14.56 1.90
C ALA A 232 8.52 -13.70 0.87
N VAL A 233 7.76 -12.89 0.14
CA VAL A 233 8.26 -11.94 -0.87
C VAL A 233 7.64 -10.58 -0.61
N PHE A 234 8.33 -9.51 -1.03
CA PHE A 234 7.73 -8.19 -0.94
C PHE A 234 6.56 -8.08 -1.92
N THR A 235 5.43 -7.60 -1.42
CA THR A 235 4.16 -7.45 -2.15
C THR A 235 3.63 -6.03 -1.99
N HIS A 236 2.86 -5.57 -2.96
CA HIS A 236 2.10 -4.33 -2.87
C HIS A 236 0.89 -4.50 -1.94
N GLY A 237 0.17 -5.62 -2.03
CA GLY A 237 -0.93 -5.96 -1.12
C GLY A 237 -2.24 -5.24 -1.42
N ASP A 238 -2.32 -4.46 -2.49
CA ASP A 238 -3.53 -3.71 -2.93
C ASP A 238 -3.49 -3.38 -4.43
N VAL A 239 -3.16 -4.39 -5.26
CA VAL A 239 -3.14 -4.23 -6.72
C VAL A 239 -4.59 -4.26 -7.23
N THR A 240 -5.13 -3.06 -7.40
CA THR A 240 -6.49 -2.81 -7.87
C THR A 240 -6.49 -1.85 -9.06
N ASP A 241 -7.60 -1.84 -9.79
CA ASP A 241 -7.80 -1.00 -10.98
C ASP A 241 -7.64 0.52 -10.74
N HIS A 242 -7.76 0.99 -9.50
CA HIS A 242 -7.55 2.39 -9.11
C HIS A 242 -6.14 2.69 -8.58
N ASN A 243 -5.34 1.65 -8.31
CA ASN A 243 -3.96 1.77 -7.86
C ASN A 243 -2.94 1.53 -8.99
N ILE A 244 -3.41 1.27 -10.21
CA ILE A 244 -2.60 1.11 -11.42
C ILE A 244 -2.78 2.35 -12.29
N MET A 245 -1.68 3.02 -12.61
CA MET A 245 -1.65 4.16 -13.53
C MET A 245 -1.26 3.70 -14.94
N VAL A 246 -1.94 4.24 -15.94
CA VAL A 246 -1.71 3.96 -17.36
C VAL A 246 -1.42 5.26 -18.11
N HIS A 247 -0.36 5.25 -18.90
CA HIS A 247 -0.05 6.33 -19.83
C HIS A 247 0.34 5.74 -21.19
N GLN A 248 -0.29 6.22 -22.26
CA GLN A 248 -0.02 5.77 -23.64
C GLN A 248 -0.13 4.23 -23.81
N GLY A 249 -1.09 3.59 -23.13
CA GLY A 249 -1.31 2.15 -23.21
C GLY A 249 -0.26 1.29 -22.51
N ARG A 250 0.55 1.89 -21.62
CA ARG A 250 1.63 1.25 -20.85
C ARG A 250 1.41 1.48 -19.36
N LEU A 251 1.95 0.60 -18.52
CA LEU A 251 2.01 0.85 -17.08
C LEU A 251 2.88 2.08 -16.83
N SER A 252 2.33 3.10 -16.17
CA SER A 252 3.04 4.33 -15.85
C SER A 252 3.29 4.50 -14.35
N GLY A 253 2.65 3.71 -13.49
CA GLY A 253 2.82 3.78 -12.05
C GLY A 253 1.99 2.77 -11.26
N LEU A 254 2.52 2.34 -10.12
CA LEU A 254 1.78 1.71 -9.03
C LEU A 254 1.71 2.69 -7.86
N ILE A 255 0.52 2.92 -7.32
CA ILE A 255 0.24 3.88 -6.24
C ILE A 255 -0.48 3.23 -5.06
N ASP A 256 -0.53 3.91 -3.92
CA ASP A 256 -1.13 3.43 -2.67
C ASP A 256 -0.45 2.21 -2.05
N TRP A 257 0.82 2.38 -1.66
CA TRP A 257 1.66 1.32 -1.07
C TRP A 257 1.41 1.11 0.44
N GLY A 258 0.28 1.57 0.98
CA GLY A 258 0.02 1.53 2.43
C GLY A 258 -0.17 0.13 3.01
N THR A 259 -0.41 -0.87 2.17
CA THR A 259 -0.57 -2.29 2.53
C THR A 259 0.65 -3.14 2.18
N ALA A 260 1.71 -2.51 1.66
CA ALA A 260 2.89 -3.20 1.17
C ALA A 260 3.70 -3.84 2.30
N GLY A 261 4.33 -4.97 2.01
CA GLY A 261 5.09 -5.73 2.98
C GLY A 261 5.53 -7.09 2.48
N TRP A 262 6.30 -7.80 3.31
CA TRP A 262 6.71 -9.17 3.05
C TRP A 262 5.59 -10.12 3.44
N MET A 263 5.05 -10.80 2.43
CA MET A 263 3.87 -11.65 2.53
C MET A 263 4.09 -12.96 1.76
N PRO A 264 3.28 -14.01 1.96
CA PRO A 264 3.40 -15.24 1.18
C PRO A 264 3.26 -14.95 -0.32
N VAL A 265 3.91 -15.75 -1.17
CA VAL A 265 3.96 -15.54 -2.64
C VAL A 265 2.60 -15.40 -3.33
N TYR A 266 1.55 -15.98 -2.75
CA TYR A 266 0.19 -15.94 -3.28
C TYR A 266 -0.59 -14.68 -2.87
N TRP A 267 -0.07 -13.90 -1.92
CA TRP A 267 -0.79 -12.81 -1.28
C TRP A 267 -1.27 -11.76 -2.28
N GLU A 268 -0.41 -11.36 -3.21
CA GLU A 268 -0.75 -10.38 -4.24
C GLU A 268 -1.95 -10.83 -5.08
N TYR A 269 -2.00 -12.11 -5.48
CA TYR A 269 -3.11 -12.68 -6.23
C TYR A 269 -4.38 -12.72 -5.37
N ALA A 270 -4.27 -13.23 -4.13
CA ALA A 270 -5.41 -13.35 -3.22
C ALA A 270 -6.04 -11.98 -2.93
N CYS A 271 -5.22 -10.95 -2.71
CA CYS A 271 -5.67 -9.58 -2.56
C CYS A 271 -6.31 -9.09 -3.87
N SER A 272 -5.60 -9.11 -5.00
CA SER A 272 -6.09 -8.54 -6.26
C SER A 272 -7.42 -9.12 -6.73
N VAL A 273 -7.64 -10.42 -6.52
CA VAL A 273 -8.90 -11.10 -6.89
C VAL A 273 -10.02 -10.77 -5.90
N ASN A 274 -9.74 -10.67 -4.60
CA ASN A 274 -10.74 -10.28 -3.59
C ASN A 274 -11.12 -8.80 -3.67
N LEU A 275 -10.12 -7.96 -3.91
CA LEU A 275 -10.25 -6.51 -4.10
C LEU A 275 -10.88 -6.18 -5.45
N GLY A 276 -10.71 -7.07 -6.42
CA GLY A 276 -11.20 -6.99 -7.78
C GLY A 276 -12.70 -7.29 -7.88
N ASN A 277 -13.54 -6.39 -7.39
CA ASN A 277 -14.82 -6.08 -8.05
C ASN A 277 -14.59 -5.31 -9.37
N GLY A 278 -13.45 -5.56 -10.03
CA GLY A 278 -13.00 -4.85 -11.21
C GLY A 278 -13.76 -5.32 -12.46
N SER A 279 -13.71 -4.48 -13.49
CA SER A 279 -14.30 -4.81 -14.79
C SER A 279 -13.73 -6.11 -15.36
N LEU A 280 -14.46 -6.74 -16.29
CA LEU A 280 -13.95 -7.91 -17.03
C LEU A 280 -12.59 -7.62 -17.68
N VAL A 281 -12.35 -6.37 -18.10
CA VAL A 281 -11.08 -5.92 -18.67
C VAL A 281 -9.95 -5.98 -17.65
N PHE A 282 -10.19 -5.52 -16.41
CA PHE A 282 -9.22 -5.64 -15.32
C PHE A 282 -8.88 -7.11 -15.04
N MET A 283 -9.88 -7.98 -14.97
CA MET A 283 -9.64 -9.42 -14.75
C MET A 283 -8.85 -10.07 -15.89
N ARG A 284 -9.03 -9.64 -17.16
CA ARG A 284 -8.18 -10.08 -18.28
C ARG A 284 -6.74 -9.61 -18.10
N MET A 285 -6.53 -8.34 -17.79
CA MET A 285 -5.20 -7.77 -17.51
C MET A 285 -4.51 -8.52 -16.36
N LEU A 286 -5.24 -8.78 -15.28
CA LEU A 286 -4.70 -9.47 -14.10
C LEU A 286 -4.28 -10.91 -14.42
N LYS A 287 -5.02 -11.64 -15.26
CA LYS A 287 -4.63 -12.99 -15.73
C LYS A 287 -3.34 -12.98 -16.53
N VAL A 288 -3.10 -11.91 -17.29
CA VAL A 288 -1.80 -11.69 -17.94
C VAL A 288 -0.76 -11.44 -16.85
N ALA A 289 -0.98 -10.45 -15.98
CA ALA A 289 -0.01 -10.06 -14.95
C ALA A 289 0.38 -11.18 -13.97
N MET A 290 -0.55 -12.07 -13.63
CA MET A 290 -0.38 -13.14 -12.64
C MET A 290 -0.84 -14.48 -13.24
N PRO A 291 0.00 -15.13 -14.08
CA PRO A 291 -0.41 -16.34 -14.79
C PRO A 291 -0.58 -17.55 -13.86
N ILE A 292 0.16 -17.58 -12.75
CA ILE A 292 -0.03 -18.57 -11.69
C ILE A 292 -1.21 -18.14 -10.83
N GLN A 293 -2.30 -18.90 -10.93
CA GLN A 293 -3.53 -18.62 -10.19
C GLN A 293 -3.53 -19.41 -8.90
N TYR A 294 -3.49 -18.70 -7.77
CA TYR A 294 -3.49 -19.28 -6.44
C TYR A 294 -4.93 -19.44 -5.91
N GLU A 295 -5.81 -20.11 -6.68
CA GLU A 295 -7.24 -20.16 -6.36
C GLU A 295 -7.53 -20.79 -5.00
N MET A 296 -6.80 -21.84 -4.62
CA MET A 296 -7.00 -22.49 -3.32
C MET A 296 -6.58 -21.56 -2.18
N GLN A 297 -5.41 -20.94 -2.29
CA GLN A 297 -4.88 -19.96 -1.34
C GLN A 297 -5.82 -18.77 -1.20
N TRP A 298 -6.28 -18.25 -2.33
CA TRP A 298 -7.28 -17.20 -2.41
C TRP A 298 -8.52 -17.64 -1.64
N ARG A 299 -9.13 -18.80 -1.94
CA ARG A 299 -10.28 -19.32 -1.20
C ARG A 299 -10.02 -19.44 0.31
N ALA A 300 -8.85 -19.92 0.73
CA ALA A 300 -8.53 -20.02 2.16
C ALA A 300 -8.47 -18.65 2.84
N VAL A 301 -7.88 -17.65 2.19
CA VAL A 301 -7.89 -16.27 2.67
C VAL A 301 -9.33 -15.72 2.62
N THR A 302 -10.05 -15.91 1.53
CA THR A 302 -11.41 -15.40 1.28
C THR A 302 -12.49 -16.01 2.18
N LEU A 303 -12.34 -17.26 2.60
CA LEU A 303 -13.22 -17.90 3.58
C LEU A 303 -13.17 -17.20 4.95
N ASP A 304 -12.02 -16.60 5.30
CA ASP A 304 -11.90 -15.67 6.43
C ASP A 304 -12.61 -14.33 6.16
N ILE A 305 -12.59 -13.86 4.90
CA ILE A 305 -13.19 -12.58 4.47
C ILE A 305 -14.73 -12.63 4.34
N HIS A 306 -15.29 -13.73 3.85
CA HIS A 306 -16.69 -13.82 3.38
C HIS A 306 -17.68 -14.44 4.38
N GLY A 307 -17.29 -14.69 5.63
CA GLY A 307 -18.21 -15.16 6.68
C GLY A 307 -19.51 -14.33 6.81
N LYS A 308 -19.52 -13.07 6.37
CA LYS A 308 -20.71 -12.21 6.34
C LYS A 308 -21.65 -12.38 5.14
N PHE A 309 -21.22 -12.93 4.01
CA PHE A 309 -22.12 -13.02 2.85
C PHE A 309 -23.20 -14.11 2.99
N LEU A 310 -22.95 -15.12 3.85
CA LEU A 310 -23.89 -16.20 4.12
C LEU A 310 -24.71 -16.00 5.40
N GLU A 311 -24.22 -15.28 6.41
CA GLU A 311 -25.02 -14.98 7.63
C GLU A 311 -26.19 -14.00 7.38
N HIS A 312 -26.12 -13.15 6.36
CA HIS A 312 -27.22 -12.25 5.99
C HIS A 312 -28.18 -12.83 4.93
N ARG A 313 -28.02 -14.10 4.56
CA ARG A 313 -28.93 -14.83 3.65
C ARG A 313 -29.41 -16.17 4.24
N LEU A 314 -29.45 -16.27 5.56
CA LEU A 314 -30.19 -17.29 6.30
C LEU A 314 -31.11 -16.61 7.31
#